data_AF-A0A915Q4H8-F1
#
_entry.id   AF-A0A915Q4H8-F1
#
_cell.length_a   1.000
_cell.length_b   1.000
_cell.length_c   1.000
_cell.angle_alpha   90.00
_cell.angle_beta   90.00
_cell.angle_gamma   90.00
#
_symmetry.space_group_name_H-M   'P 1'
#
loop_
_entity.id
_entity.type
_entity.pdbx_description
1 polymer ?
#
loop_
_entity_poly.entity_id
_entity_poly.type
_entity_poly.pdbx_seq_one_letter_code
_entity_poly.pdbx_strand_id
1 'polypeptide(L)'
;MTGTATDKPMDTRKDTPGHPPGEGFTSSTEELSSLHECDRTIMALCGRRAVMRAGLYPFFLGTRAQYISGVTDGSSGLEERNRNTKVVSRLTERHRLIAEGRLPPVSYEWEKELWAKRQRFGTYGVVSGVKPEELWPSVEIGNYFQEIQEEEAIGWYAKYIDVLKSVQNTKKLEHEATLARLKEMVEVEERHPEMLKEFLKNQKEVVPMKSKQELATEQQAKDMLEYYGYEISSNDPRFPILFERMTEAKKKAAKLAEKEELTLRKRASRKKEKEKKQEKKEDS
;
A
#
# COMPACT_ATOMS: atom_id res chain seq x y z
N MET A 1 -24.08 -57.63 -75.29
CA MET A 1 -23.22 -58.80 -75.03
C MET A 1 -21.80 -58.29 -74.81
N THR A 2 -21.24 -58.70 -73.67
CA THR A 2 -19.83 -58.72 -73.26
C THR A 2 -18.98 -57.45 -73.32
N GLY A 3 -18.58 -57.00 -72.13
CA GLY A 3 -17.21 -56.51 -71.91
C GLY A 3 -17.10 -55.40 -70.87
N THR A 4 -16.06 -55.49 -70.05
CA THR A 4 -15.46 -54.47 -69.14
C THR A 4 -15.98 -54.49 -67.69
N ALA A 5 -15.15 -54.39 -66.65
CA ALA A 5 -13.69 -54.40 -66.50
C ALA A 5 -13.37 -54.68 -65.02
N THR A 6 -12.21 -55.29 -64.80
CA THR A 6 -11.64 -55.72 -63.51
C THR A 6 -10.93 -54.60 -62.76
N ASP A 7 -11.13 -54.61 -61.44
CA ASP A 7 -10.45 -53.79 -60.42
C ASP A 7 -8.91 -53.97 -60.38
N LYS A 8 -8.21 -52.86 -60.08
CA LYS A 8 -6.85 -52.84 -59.54
C LYS A 8 -6.75 -51.74 -58.46
N PRO A 9 -6.15 -52.02 -57.28
CA PRO A 9 -5.91 -50.99 -56.26
C PRO A 9 -4.59 -50.24 -56.48
N MET A 10 -4.59 -48.93 -56.17
CA MET A 10 -3.42 -48.05 -56.13
C MET A 10 -2.74 -48.07 -54.77
N ASP A 11 -1.46 -48.42 -54.75
CA ASP A 11 -0.52 -48.13 -53.67
C ASP A 11 0.02 -46.69 -53.82
N THR A 12 0.00 -45.91 -52.75
CA THR A 12 0.73 -44.63 -52.69
C THR A 12 1.59 -44.55 -51.43
N ARG A 13 2.91 -44.58 -51.65
CA ARG A 13 3.96 -44.16 -50.72
C ARG A 13 3.93 -42.64 -50.54
N LYS A 14 4.08 -42.15 -49.30
CA LYS A 14 4.60 -40.80 -48.93
C LYS A 14 5.25 -40.91 -47.54
N ASP A 15 6.56 -40.86 -47.41
CA ASP A 15 7.44 -39.67 -47.31
C ASP A 15 7.55 -39.12 -45.88
N THR A 16 8.69 -39.42 -45.25
CA THR A 16 9.24 -38.77 -44.06
C THR A 16 10.15 -37.60 -44.45
N PRO A 17 10.07 -36.46 -43.74
CA PRO A 17 11.24 -35.64 -43.42
C PRO A 17 11.29 -35.36 -41.91
N GLY A 18 12.43 -35.39 -41.21
CA GLY A 18 13.63 -34.61 -41.48
C GLY A 18 13.84 -33.67 -40.28
N HIS A 19 14.75 -34.03 -39.39
CA HIS A 19 15.11 -33.32 -38.15
C HIS A 19 16.10 -32.19 -38.46
N PRO A 20 15.99 -30.98 -37.87
CA PRO A 20 17.10 -30.05 -37.80
C PRO A 20 17.86 -30.14 -36.46
N PRO A 21 19.20 -29.94 -36.45
CA PRO A 21 20.05 -29.97 -35.27
C PRO A 21 20.09 -28.62 -34.54
N GLY A 22 20.63 -28.65 -33.33
CA GLY A 22 20.43 -27.63 -32.30
C GLY A 22 21.30 -26.39 -32.34
N GLU A 23 20.92 -25.45 -31.48
CA GLU A 23 21.72 -24.31 -31.06
C GLU A 23 21.79 -24.30 -29.53
N GLY A 24 23.01 -24.25 -29.02
CA GLY A 24 23.28 -24.09 -27.60
C GLY A 24 23.11 -22.65 -27.16
N PHE A 25 22.61 -22.46 -25.94
CA PHE A 25 22.72 -21.18 -25.25
C PHE A 25 23.29 -21.42 -23.85
N THR A 26 24.47 -20.85 -23.65
CA THR A 26 25.26 -20.82 -22.43
C THR A 26 24.71 -19.78 -21.46
N SER A 27 24.67 -20.16 -20.18
CA SER A 27 24.94 -19.35 -18.98
C SER A 27 24.42 -17.91 -18.89
N SER A 28 23.49 -17.69 -17.96
CA SER A 28 23.42 -16.47 -17.14
C SER A 28 22.71 -16.79 -15.82
N THR A 29 23.43 -17.47 -14.92
CA THR A 29 23.08 -17.63 -13.51
C THR A 29 23.73 -16.51 -12.69
N GLU A 30 23.34 -15.26 -12.90
CA GLU A 30 23.79 -14.12 -12.06
C GLU A 30 22.73 -13.03 -11.93
N GLU A 31 21.47 -13.36 -11.62
CA GLU A 31 20.46 -12.34 -11.24
C GLU A 31 19.53 -12.75 -10.08
N LEU A 32 19.92 -13.74 -9.27
CA LEU A 32 19.10 -14.20 -8.13
C LEU A 32 19.56 -13.69 -6.75
N SER A 33 20.57 -12.82 -6.66
CA SER A 33 21.07 -12.32 -5.37
C SER A 33 20.46 -10.98 -4.91
N SER A 34 19.79 -10.23 -5.78
CA SER A 34 19.30 -8.87 -5.44
C SER A 34 17.84 -8.81 -4.95
N LEU A 35 17.07 -9.90 -5.03
CA LEU A 35 15.64 -9.90 -4.68
C LEU A 35 15.35 -10.32 -3.23
N HIS A 36 16.37 -10.70 -2.46
CA HIS A 36 16.19 -11.21 -1.10
C HIS A 36 16.28 -10.14 0.01
N GLU A 37 16.46 -8.87 -0.34
CA GLU A 37 16.61 -7.76 0.60
C GLU A 37 15.45 -6.75 0.63
N CYS A 38 14.47 -6.84 -0.28
CA CYS A 38 13.33 -5.92 -0.29
C CYS A 38 12.16 -6.33 0.63
N ASP A 39 12.12 -7.58 1.12
CA ASP A 39 10.98 -8.10 1.89
C ASP A 39 11.07 -7.91 3.41
N ARG A 40 12.15 -7.28 3.92
CA ARG A 40 12.32 -7.08 5.38
C ARG A 40 11.79 -5.74 5.93
N THR A 41 11.32 -4.83 5.08
CA THR A 41 11.01 -3.45 5.51
C THR A 41 9.52 -3.08 5.44
N ILE A 42 8.63 -3.99 5.01
CA ILE A 42 7.17 -3.76 4.94
C ILE A 42 6.42 -4.66 5.95
N MET A 43 6.93 -4.76 7.17
CA MET A 43 6.22 -5.39 8.31
C MET A 43 6.14 -4.43 9.52
N ALA A 44 6.20 -3.12 9.28
CA ALA A 44 6.26 -2.11 10.35
C ALA A 44 5.00 -1.23 10.51
N LEU A 45 3.97 -1.37 9.69
CA LEU A 45 2.79 -0.47 9.73
C LEU A 45 1.46 -1.20 9.55
N CYS A 46 1.17 -2.18 10.41
CA CYS A 46 -0.23 -2.56 10.68
C CYS A 46 -0.35 -3.12 12.11
N GLY A 47 -0.14 -2.24 13.08
CA GLY A 47 -0.33 -2.54 14.49
C GLY A 47 -1.67 -2.01 15.00
N ARG A 48 -2.45 -2.90 15.62
CA ARG A 48 -3.55 -2.67 16.58
C ARG A 48 -4.98 -2.53 16.02
N ARG A 49 -5.72 -3.65 16.02
CA ARG A 49 -6.83 -3.88 16.98
C ARG A 49 -7.47 -5.26 16.76
N ALA A 50 -7.06 -6.23 17.57
CA ALA A 50 -7.89 -7.39 17.92
C ALA A 50 -7.62 -7.71 19.39
N VAL A 51 -8.56 -7.32 20.26
CA VAL A 51 -8.53 -7.68 21.68
C VAL A 51 -9.04 -9.11 21.79
N MET A 52 -8.10 -10.07 21.80
CA MET A 52 -8.36 -11.44 22.21
C MET A 52 -8.44 -11.47 23.74
N ARG A 53 -9.60 -11.85 24.27
CA ARG A 53 -9.79 -12.14 25.70
C ARG A 53 -9.41 -13.60 25.92
N ALA A 54 -8.19 -13.83 26.41
CA ALA A 54 -7.73 -15.12 26.88
C ALA A 54 -7.98 -15.25 28.38
N GLY A 55 -8.51 -16.42 28.78
CA GLY A 55 -8.02 -17.16 29.94
C GLY A 55 -8.63 -16.84 31.30
N LEU A 56 -9.52 -17.74 31.76
CA LEU A 56 -9.36 -18.36 33.06
C LEU A 56 -9.68 -19.86 32.92
N TYR A 57 -8.63 -20.66 32.82
CA TYR A 57 -8.64 -22.08 33.16
C TYR A 57 -7.98 -22.23 34.53
N PRO A 58 -8.51 -23.05 35.43
CA PRO A 58 -7.68 -23.79 36.36
C PRO A 58 -7.62 -25.26 35.91
N PHE A 59 -6.40 -25.67 35.57
CA PHE A 59 -5.68 -26.71 36.31
C PHE A 59 -6.47 -28.00 36.65
N PHE A 60 -6.17 -29.09 35.94
CA PHE A 60 -5.95 -30.38 36.61
C PHE A 60 -4.85 -31.15 35.87
N LEU A 61 -3.71 -31.28 36.55
CA LEU A 61 -2.55 -32.04 36.11
C LEU A 61 -2.84 -33.55 36.21
N GLY A 62 -2.48 -34.26 35.14
CA GLY A 62 -1.72 -35.49 35.21
C GLY A 62 -2.51 -36.80 35.31
N THR A 63 -2.52 -37.57 34.21
CA THR A 63 -2.05 -38.96 34.28
C THR A 63 -1.46 -39.39 32.94
N ARG A 64 -0.26 -39.95 33.05
CA ARG A 64 0.66 -40.43 32.02
C ARG A 64 0.08 -41.68 31.33
N ALA A 65 -0.08 -41.64 30.01
CA ALA A 65 -0.37 -42.82 29.21
C ALA A 65 0.84 -43.76 29.23
N GLN A 66 0.72 -44.91 29.88
CA GLN A 66 1.64 -46.02 29.73
C GLN A 66 1.19 -46.85 28.53
N TYR A 67 2.03 -46.81 27.50
CA TYR A 67 2.05 -47.74 26.39
C TYR A 67 2.41 -49.12 26.94
N ILE A 68 1.52 -50.11 26.83
CA ILE A 68 1.82 -51.51 27.16
C ILE A 68 1.77 -52.30 25.85
N SER A 69 2.95 -52.57 25.29
CA SER A 69 3.17 -53.71 24.41
C SER A 69 3.37 -54.95 25.27
N GLY A 70 2.62 -56.01 25.02
CA GLY A 70 2.78 -57.27 25.74
C GLY A 70 1.62 -58.23 25.55
N VAL A 71 1.80 -59.16 24.59
CA VAL A 71 1.08 -60.42 24.46
C VAL A 71 1.19 -61.22 25.76
N THR A 72 0.07 -61.70 26.32
CA THR A 72 -0.08 -63.00 26.98
C THR A 72 -1.56 -63.29 27.26
N ASP A 73 -1.97 -64.51 26.94
CA ASP A 73 -3.24 -65.13 27.30
C ASP A 73 -3.55 -65.05 28.80
N GLY A 74 -4.82 -64.81 29.15
CA GLY A 74 -5.23 -64.73 30.55
C GLY A 74 -6.68 -64.28 30.71
N SER A 75 -7.59 -65.23 30.54
CA SER A 75 -8.96 -65.13 31.04
C SER A 75 -8.95 -64.83 32.55
N SER A 76 -9.88 -63.96 33.00
CA SER A 76 -10.08 -63.45 34.37
C SER A 76 -9.18 -62.28 34.81
N GLY A 77 -9.74 -61.07 34.97
CA GLY A 77 -8.97 -59.96 35.54
C GLY A 77 -9.50 -58.52 35.45
N LEU A 78 -10.79 -58.28 35.18
CA LEU A 78 -11.33 -56.90 35.05
C LEU A 78 -12.20 -56.44 36.24
N GLU A 79 -12.30 -57.23 37.31
CA GLU A 79 -13.13 -56.92 38.49
C GLU A 79 -12.35 -56.38 39.70
N GLU A 80 -11.05 -56.09 39.56
CA GLU A 80 -10.17 -55.90 40.73
C GLU A 80 -9.33 -54.61 40.72
N ARG A 81 -9.93 -53.48 40.30
CA ARG A 81 -9.36 -52.15 40.57
C ARG A 81 -10.21 -51.21 41.42
N ASN A 82 -11.47 -51.53 41.72
CA ASN A 82 -12.40 -50.59 42.36
C ASN A 82 -13.08 -51.12 43.64
N ARG A 83 -12.35 -51.82 44.53
CA ARG A 83 -12.99 -52.33 45.75
C ARG A 83 -13.02 -51.38 46.95
N ASN A 84 -12.18 -50.35 47.05
CA ASN A 84 -11.96 -49.71 48.36
C ASN A 84 -11.97 -48.17 48.43
N THR A 85 -12.79 -47.48 47.64
CA THR A 85 -13.18 -46.10 47.98
C THR A 85 -14.67 -45.94 47.83
N LYS A 86 -15.44 -46.34 48.86
CA LYS A 86 -16.83 -45.90 49.01
C LYS A 86 -16.79 -44.38 49.12
N VAL A 87 -17.05 -43.68 48.01
CA VAL A 87 -17.21 -42.24 48.01
C VAL A 87 -18.48 -41.95 48.80
N VAL A 88 -18.33 -41.70 50.11
CA VAL A 88 -19.41 -41.24 51.01
C VAL A 88 -19.72 -39.81 50.63
N SER A 89 -20.48 -39.64 49.56
CA SER A 89 -20.87 -38.33 49.08
C SER A 89 -22.38 -38.28 48.95
N ARG A 90 -22.95 -37.11 49.22
CA ARG A 90 -24.36 -36.79 48.97
C ARG A 90 -24.66 -36.67 47.47
N LEU A 91 -23.84 -37.30 46.62
CA LEU A 91 -24.01 -37.32 45.18
C LEU A 91 -25.20 -38.21 44.83
N THR A 92 -25.95 -37.79 43.83
CA THR A 92 -27.00 -38.65 43.27
C THR A 92 -26.37 -39.89 42.64
N GLU A 93 -27.12 -40.98 42.57
CA GLU A 93 -26.66 -42.27 42.07
C GLU A 93 -25.97 -42.17 40.71
N ARG A 94 -26.50 -41.35 39.80
CA ARG A 94 -25.88 -41.04 38.50
C ARG A 94 -24.46 -40.48 38.61
N HIS A 95 -24.25 -39.47 39.46
CA HIS A 95 -22.92 -38.86 39.63
C HIS A 95 -21.94 -39.80 40.34
N ARG A 96 -22.45 -40.66 41.23
CA ARG A 96 -21.65 -41.69 41.87
C ARG A 96 -21.14 -42.70 40.84
N LEU A 97 -21.99 -43.18 39.94
CA LEU A 97 -21.59 -44.10 38.86
C LEU A 97 -20.54 -43.47 37.96
N ILE A 98 -20.70 -42.20 37.58
CA ILE A 98 -19.72 -41.46 36.77
C ILE A 98 -18.37 -41.38 37.49
N ALA A 99 -18.36 -41.06 38.79
CA ALA A 99 -17.12 -40.99 39.58
C ALA A 99 -16.43 -42.35 39.72
N GLU A 100 -17.20 -43.44 39.79
CA GLU A 100 -16.70 -44.82 39.82
C GLU A 100 -16.28 -45.32 38.42
N GLY A 101 -16.43 -44.51 37.36
CA GLY A 101 -16.16 -44.88 35.97
C GLY A 101 -17.16 -45.89 35.40
N ARG A 102 -18.33 -46.04 36.04
CA ARG A 102 -19.40 -46.95 35.66
C ARG A 102 -20.43 -46.24 34.78
N LEU A 103 -21.14 -47.01 33.97
CA LEU A 103 -22.11 -46.47 33.02
C LEU A 103 -23.32 -45.88 33.76
N PRO A 104 -23.59 -44.56 33.64
CA PRO A 104 -24.79 -43.97 34.21
C PRO A 104 -26.04 -44.40 33.42
N PRO A 105 -27.21 -44.57 34.08
CA PRO A 105 -28.47 -44.84 33.38
C PRO A 105 -28.83 -43.67 32.45
N VAL A 106 -29.50 -43.98 31.34
CA VAL A 106 -30.08 -42.96 30.43
C VAL A 106 -31.39 -42.50 31.06
N SER A 107 -31.47 -41.25 31.49
CA SER A 107 -32.65 -40.70 32.16
C SER A 107 -33.26 -39.53 31.39
N TYR A 108 -32.46 -38.76 30.65
CA TYR A 108 -32.94 -37.58 29.95
C TYR A 108 -33.12 -37.82 28.45
N GLU A 109 -34.01 -37.06 27.82
CA GLU A 109 -34.28 -37.19 26.38
C GLU A 109 -33.05 -36.82 25.52
N TRP A 110 -32.29 -35.78 25.92
CA TRP A 110 -31.06 -35.40 25.23
C TRP A 110 -29.96 -36.49 25.29
N GLU A 111 -29.98 -37.37 26.29
CA GLU A 111 -29.02 -38.49 26.38
C GLU A 111 -29.31 -39.59 25.35
N LYS A 112 -30.51 -39.57 24.76
CA LYS A 112 -30.90 -40.47 23.66
C LYS A 112 -30.50 -39.90 22.29
N GLU A 113 -30.12 -38.62 22.21
CA GLU A 113 -29.68 -37.99 20.97
C GLU A 113 -28.32 -38.54 20.50
N LEU A 114 -28.08 -38.43 19.19
CA LEU A 114 -26.93 -39.05 18.53
C LEU A 114 -25.58 -38.54 19.06
N TRP A 115 -25.46 -37.24 19.33
CA TRP A 115 -24.22 -36.65 19.87
C TRP A 115 -23.92 -37.15 21.29
N ALA A 116 -24.94 -37.33 22.13
CA ALA A 116 -24.78 -37.84 23.49
C ALA A 116 -24.42 -39.34 23.48
N LYS A 117 -25.00 -40.11 22.56
CA LYS A 117 -24.59 -41.49 22.28
C LYS A 117 -23.13 -41.59 21.84
N ARG A 118 -22.67 -40.70 20.93
CA ARG A 118 -21.26 -40.62 20.50
C ARG A 118 -20.33 -40.31 21.68
N GLN A 119 -20.68 -39.33 22.50
CA GLN A 119 -19.91 -38.99 23.69
C GLN A 119 -19.85 -40.15 24.69
N ARG A 120 -20.97 -40.84 24.91
CA ARG A 120 -21.06 -41.99 25.80
C ARG A 120 -20.23 -43.17 25.28
N PHE A 121 -20.29 -43.46 23.98
CA PHE A 121 -19.45 -44.48 23.35
C PHE A 121 -17.95 -44.10 23.40
N GLY A 122 -17.60 -42.82 23.23
CA GLY A 122 -16.22 -42.36 23.36
C GLY A 122 -15.66 -42.53 24.79
N THR A 123 -16.49 -42.31 25.81
CA THR A 123 -16.07 -42.43 27.22
C THR A 123 -16.06 -43.87 27.73
N TYR A 124 -17.09 -44.67 27.42
CA TYR A 124 -17.28 -46.00 27.99
C TYR A 124 -17.06 -47.15 26.98
N GLY A 125 -16.81 -46.84 25.71
CA GLY A 125 -16.61 -47.83 24.66
C GLY A 125 -17.84 -48.71 24.42
N VAL A 126 -17.60 -49.97 24.07
CA VAL A 126 -18.63 -50.97 23.78
C VAL A 126 -19.51 -51.29 25.00
N VAL A 127 -18.98 -51.09 26.22
CA VAL A 127 -19.73 -51.29 27.48
C VAL A 127 -20.94 -50.36 27.57
N SER A 128 -20.94 -49.24 26.83
CA SER A 128 -22.08 -48.32 26.76
C SER A 128 -23.35 -48.93 26.17
N GLY A 129 -23.27 -50.08 25.48
CA GLY A 129 -24.39 -50.71 24.78
C GLY A 129 -24.82 -49.96 23.52
N VAL A 130 -24.10 -48.91 23.11
CA VAL A 130 -24.38 -48.18 21.88
C VAL A 130 -23.77 -48.94 20.70
N LYS A 131 -24.58 -49.20 19.67
CA LYS A 131 -24.11 -49.86 18.44
C LYS A 131 -23.23 -48.88 17.65
N PRO A 132 -22.00 -49.26 17.25
CA PRO A 132 -21.13 -48.39 16.47
C PRO A 132 -21.74 -47.95 15.14
N GLU A 133 -22.55 -48.80 14.51
CA GLU A 133 -23.25 -48.53 13.25
C GLU A 133 -24.19 -47.31 13.34
N GLU A 134 -24.83 -47.09 14.50
CA GLU A 134 -25.73 -45.97 14.72
C GLU A 134 -24.95 -44.64 14.85
N LEU A 135 -23.67 -44.69 15.25
CA LEU A 135 -22.87 -43.49 15.50
C LEU A 135 -22.43 -42.80 14.22
N TRP A 136 -22.23 -43.58 13.16
CA TRP A 136 -21.92 -43.05 11.85
C TRP A 136 -23.17 -42.43 11.23
N PRO A 137 -23.06 -41.31 10.50
CA PRO A 137 -24.17 -40.83 9.68
C PRO A 137 -24.58 -41.97 8.74
N SER A 138 -25.78 -42.53 8.91
CA SER A 138 -26.27 -43.57 8.01
C SER A 138 -26.51 -42.96 6.64
N VAL A 139 -26.38 -43.73 5.56
CA VAL A 139 -26.53 -43.20 4.19
C VAL A 139 -27.93 -42.60 3.93
N GLU A 140 -28.95 -43.05 4.67
CA GLU A 140 -30.33 -42.57 4.54
C GLU A 140 -30.65 -41.33 5.38
N ILE A 141 -29.98 -41.14 6.53
CA ILE A 141 -30.12 -39.93 7.38
C ILE A 141 -29.07 -38.88 6.98
N GLY A 142 -27.94 -39.37 6.48
CA GLY A 142 -26.84 -38.62 5.93
C GLY A 142 -27.12 -38.25 4.50
N ASN A 143 -27.82 -37.14 4.35
CA ASN A 143 -27.66 -36.21 3.24
C ASN A 143 -26.19 -35.76 3.07
N TYR A 144 -25.15 -36.47 3.52
CA TYR A 144 -23.79 -35.99 3.57
C TYR A 144 -23.23 -35.68 2.17
N PHE A 145 -23.56 -36.51 1.18
CA PHE A 145 -23.22 -36.22 -0.22
C PHE A 145 -24.03 -35.08 -0.81
N GLN A 146 -25.25 -34.85 -0.32
CA GLN A 146 -26.14 -33.80 -0.79
C GLN A 146 -25.80 -32.46 -0.11
N GLU A 147 -25.52 -32.46 1.19
CA GLU A 147 -24.95 -31.38 2.00
C GLU A 147 -23.59 -30.96 1.47
N ILE A 148 -22.68 -31.88 1.14
CA ILE A 148 -21.40 -31.51 0.51
C ILE A 148 -21.64 -30.86 -0.86
N GLN A 149 -22.56 -31.39 -1.67
CA GLN A 149 -22.91 -30.77 -2.96
C GLN A 149 -23.62 -29.41 -2.80
N GLU A 150 -24.45 -29.26 -1.78
CA GLU A 150 -25.12 -28.02 -1.43
C GLU A 150 -24.12 -26.99 -0.91
N GLU A 151 -23.18 -27.37 -0.04
CA GLU A 151 -22.07 -26.52 0.42
C GLU A 151 -21.16 -26.09 -0.73
N GLU A 152 -20.87 -27.00 -1.67
CA GLU A 152 -20.18 -26.67 -2.92
C GLU A 152 -21.01 -25.73 -3.81
N ALA A 153 -22.33 -25.93 -3.89
CA ALA A 153 -23.24 -25.09 -4.68
C ALA A 153 -23.47 -23.69 -4.08
N ILE A 154 -23.46 -23.57 -2.75
CA ILE A 154 -23.50 -22.30 -2.02
C ILE A 154 -22.16 -21.55 -2.24
N GLY A 155 -21.11 -22.23 -2.69
CA GLY A 155 -19.85 -21.62 -3.14
C GLY A 155 -18.92 -21.24 -2.00
N TRP A 156 -19.09 -21.86 -0.83
CA TRP A 156 -18.19 -21.61 0.32
C TRP A 156 -16.81 -22.23 0.10
N TYR A 157 -16.77 -23.37 -0.60
CA TYR A 157 -15.55 -24.07 -0.96
C TYR A 157 -15.35 -24.02 -2.47
N ALA A 158 -14.13 -23.70 -2.88
CA ALA A 158 -13.71 -23.70 -4.27
C ALA A 158 -12.65 -24.77 -4.51
N LYS A 159 -12.67 -25.36 -5.70
CA LYS A 159 -11.64 -26.32 -6.11
C LYS A 159 -10.31 -25.60 -6.21
N TYR A 160 -9.29 -26.19 -5.61
CA TYR A 160 -7.93 -25.63 -5.56
C TYR A 160 -7.41 -25.19 -6.94
N ILE A 161 -7.64 -26.01 -7.97
CA ILE A 161 -7.18 -25.75 -9.35
C ILE A 161 -7.82 -24.47 -9.92
N ASP A 162 -9.08 -24.21 -9.61
CA ASP A 162 -9.81 -23.06 -10.14
C ASP A 162 -9.35 -21.77 -9.44
N VAL A 163 -9.10 -21.84 -8.14
CA VAL A 163 -8.50 -20.73 -7.36
C VAL A 163 -7.08 -20.42 -7.86
N LEU A 164 -6.28 -21.44 -8.17
CA LEU A 164 -4.95 -21.20 -8.73
C LEU A 164 -5.01 -20.47 -10.07
N LYS A 165 -5.92 -20.87 -10.96
CA LYS A 165 -6.11 -20.21 -12.26
C LYS A 165 -6.56 -18.76 -12.09
N SER A 166 -7.49 -18.48 -11.18
CA SER A 166 -7.95 -17.11 -10.92
C SER A 166 -6.82 -16.24 -10.37
N VAL A 167 -6.01 -16.77 -9.45
CA VAL A 167 -4.82 -16.07 -8.91
C VAL A 167 -3.77 -15.81 -9.99
N GLN A 168 -3.53 -16.75 -10.90
CA GLN A 168 -2.60 -16.54 -12.01
C GLN A 168 -3.11 -15.48 -13.00
N ASN A 169 -4.41 -15.50 -13.30
CA ASN A 169 -5.02 -14.53 -14.22
C ASN A 169 -5.02 -13.12 -13.62
N THR A 170 -5.37 -12.97 -12.34
CA THR A 170 -5.32 -11.68 -11.63
C THR A 170 -3.91 -11.10 -11.61
N LYS A 171 -2.89 -11.92 -11.29
CA LYS A 171 -1.48 -11.48 -11.36
C LYS A 171 -1.06 -10.99 -12.75
N LYS A 172 -1.49 -11.66 -13.81
CA LYS A 172 -1.19 -11.24 -15.19
C LYS A 172 -1.84 -9.90 -15.52
N LEU A 173 -3.12 -9.73 -15.16
CA LEU A 173 -3.86 -8.47 -15.39
C LEU A 173 -3.24 -7.30 -14.60
N GLU A 174 -2.86 -7.52 -13.34
CA GLU A 174 -2.17 -6.52 -12.52
C GLU A 174 -0.82 -6.13 -13.12
N HIS A 175 -0.08 -7.11 -13.63
CA HIS A 175 1.20 -6.86 -14.29
C HIS A 175 1.01 -6.06 -15.59
N GLU A 176 0.05 -6.44 -16.44
CA GLU A 176 -0.28 -5.72 -17.67
C GLU A 176 -0.73 -4.28 -17.38
N ALA A 177 -1.57 -4.06 -16.36
CA ALA A 177 -1.99 -2.74 -15.94
C ALA A 177 -0.81 -1.89 -15.42
N THR A 178 0.11 -2.51 -14.68
CA THR A 178 1.33 -1.84 -14.22
C THR A 178 2.22 -1.43 -15.38
N LEU A 179 2.41 -2.32 -16.36
CA LEU A 179 3.17 -2.01 -17.58
C LEU A 179 2.53 -0.90 -18.41
N ALA A 180 1.20 -0.91 -18.54
CA ALA A 180 0.46 0.16 -19.23
C ALA A 180 0.68 1.52 -18.53
N ARG A 181 0.53 1.56 -17.21
CA ARG A 181 0.79 2.77 -16.41
C ARG A 181 2.22 3.26 -16.55
N LEU A 182 3.20 2.36 -16.53
CA LEU A 182 4.61 2.73 -16.71
C LEU A 182 4.87 3.34 -18.09
N LYS A 183 4.25 2.81 -19.15
CA LYS A 183 4.34 3.38 -20.50
C LYS A 183 3.77 4.79 -20.55
N GLU A 184 2.58 5.00 -19.97
CA GLU A 184 1.98 6.34 -19.89
C GLU A 184 2.87 7.32 -19.12
N MET A 185 3.49 6.89 -18.00
CA MET A 185 4.40 7.73 -17.24
C MET A 185 5.65 8.11 -18.05
N VAL A 186 6.20 7.18 -18.83
CA VAL A 186 7.34 7.47 -19.72
C VAL A 186 6.96 8.48 -20.80
N GLU A 187 5.79 8.33 -21.44
CA GLU A 187 5.32 9.30 -22.44
C GLU A 187 5.12 10.70 -21.84
N VAL A 188 4.64 10.79 -20.59
CA VAL A 188 4.48 12.08 -19.89
C VAL A 188 5.84 12.67 -19.54
N GLU A 189 6.80 11.86 -19.09
CA GLU A 189 8.16 12.30 -18.76
C GLU A 189 8.89 12.84 -20.01
N GLU A 190 8.70 12.19 -21.17
CA GLU A 190 9.25 12.68 -22.44
C GLU A 190 8.68 14.05 -22.85
N ARG A 191 7.40 14.31 -22.56
CA ARG A 191 6.73 15.61 -22.83
C ARG A 191 7.00 16.67 -21.76
N HIS A 192 7.39 16.26 -20.54
CA HIS A 192 7.63 17.14 -19.41
C HIS A 192 8.66 18.27 -19.67
N PRO A 193 9.83 18.05 -20.32
CA PRO A 193 10.79 19.14 -20.55
C PRO A 193 10.25 20.25 -21.47
N GLU A 194 9.36 19.92 -22.41
CA GLU A 194 8.71 20.90 -23.27
C GLU A 194 7.67 21.71 -22.49
N MET A 195 6.81 21.03 -21.74
CA MET A 195 5.84 21.70 -20.84
C MET A 195 6.53 22.60 -19.82
N LEU A 196 7.68 22.18 -19.28
CA LEU A 196 8.45 22.98 -18.34
C LEU A 196 9.00 24.25 -19.02
N LYS A 197 9.47 24.17 -20.27
CA LYS A 197 9.91 25.36 -21.02
C LYS A 197 8.76 26.33 -21.26
N GLU A 198 7.58 25.83 -21.61
CA GLU A 198 6.37 26.65 -21.78
C GLU A 198 5.94 27.31 -20.46
N PHE A 199 5.90 26.55 -19.37
CA PHE A 199 5.59 27.08 -18.05
C PHE A 199 6.56 28.19 -17.62
N LEU A 200 7.87 27.98 -17.81
CA LEU A 200 8.88 28.98 -17.47
C LEU A 200 8.79 30.24 -18.35
N LYS A 201 8.38 30.12 -19.61
CA LYS A 201 8.10 31.28 -20.47
C LYS A 201 6.89 32.04 -19.96
N ASN A 202 5.78 31.35 -19.72
CA ASN A 202 4.55 31.94 -19.18
C ASN A 202 4.80 32.60 -17.82
N GLN A 203 5.60 31.98 -16.94
CA GLN A 203 5.95 32.58 -15.64
C GLN A 203 6.78 33.86 -15.78
N LYS A 204 7.68 33.94 -16.76
CA LYS A 204 8.43 35.18 -17.06
C LYS A 204 7.54 36.27 -17.69
N GLU A 205 6.45 35.89 -18.34
CA GLU A 205 5.45 36.82 -18.85
C GLU A 205 4.50 37.30 -17.73
N VAL A 206 4.14 36.40 -16.80
CA VAL A 206 3.19 36.65 -15.70
C VAL A 206 3.83 37.32 -14.49
N VAL A 207 5.10 37.02 -14.16
CA VAL A 207 5.90 37.89 -13.30
C VAL A 207 6.22 39.09 -14.17
N PRO A 208 5.56 40.25 -13.99
CA PRO A 208 5.75 41.34 -14.90
C PRO A 208 7.23 41.69 -14.83
N MET A 209 7.96 41.47 -15.93
CA MET A 209 8.98 42.42 -16.32
C MET A 209 8.21 43.72 -16.41
N LYS A 210 8.08 44.43 -15.27
CA LYS A 210 7.26 45.63 -15.11
C LYS A 210 7.50 46.42 -16.38
N SER A 211 6.44 46.59 -17.16
CA SER A 211 6.60 47.13 -18.49
C SER A 211 7.37 48.44 -18.35
N LYS A 212 8.13 48.86 -19.36
CA LYS A 212 8.88 50.13 -19.27
C LYS A 212 7.99 51.30 -18.81
N GLN A 213 6.68 51.21 -19.08
CA GLN A 213 5.66 52.14 -18.62
C GLN A 213 5.39 52.05 -17.11
N GLU A 214 5.24 50.87 -16.53
CA GLU A 214 5.07 50.68 -15.07
C GLU A 214 6.32 51.12 -14.29
N LEU A 215 7.53 50.86 -14.80
CA LEU A 215 8.76 51.36 -14.18
C LEU A 215 8.83 52.89 -14.22
N ALA A 216 8.40 53.50 -15.32
CA ALA A 216 8.36 54.95 -15.46
C ALA A 216 7.32 55.59 -14.52
N THR A 217 6.14 54.99 -14.37
CA THR A 217 5.13 55.49 -13.43
C THR A 217 5.56 55.32 -11.98
N GLU A 218 6.26 54.23 -11.64
CA GLU A 218 6.87 54.04 -10.31
C GLU A 218 7.97 55.06 -10.03
N GLN A 219 8.81 55.37 -11.01
CA GLN A 219 9.83 56.43 -10.88
C GLN A 219 9.19 57.80 -10.67
N GLN A 220 8.15 58.14 -11.44
CA GLN A 220 7.42 59.39 -11.26
C GLN A 220 6.77 59.49 -9.87
N ALA A 221 6.17 58.41 -9.37
CA ALA A 221 5.58 58.37 -8.03
C ALA A 221 6.64 58.55 -6.94
N LYS A 222 7.83 57.96 -7.10
CA LYS A 222 8.98 58.16 -6.18
C LYS A 222 9.49 59.59 -6.20
N ASP A 223 9.67 60.19 -7.37
CA ASP A 223 10.12 61.58 -7.52
C ASP A 223 9.14 62.57 -6.86
N MET A 224 7.84 62.25 -6.93
CA MET A 224 6.76 63.00 -6.29
C MET A 224 6.79 62.86 -4.77
N LEU A 225 6.97 61.63 -4.27
CA LEU A 225 7.12 61.35 -2.84
C LEU A 225 8.34 62.07 -2.26
N GLU A 226 9.47 62.08 -2.97
CA GLU A 226 10.69 62.76 -2.52
C GLU A 226 10.50 64.28 -2.42
N TYR A 227 9.79 64.89 -3.37
CA TYR A 227 9.60 66.35 -3.39
C TYR A 227 8.52 66.84 -2.42
N TYR A 228 7.39 66.14 -2.33
CA TYR A 228 6.25 66.56 -1.50
C TYR A 228 6.23 65.90 -0.11
N GLY A 229 6.93 64.78 0.07
CA GLY A 229 7.02 64.06 1.35
C GLY A 229 5.84 63.14 1.67
N TYR A 230 4.86 63.01 0.78
CA TYR A 230 3.71 62.09 0.94
C TYR A 230 3.40 61.36 -0.37
N GLU A 231 2.82 60.17 -0.25
CA GLU A 231 2.50 59.30 -1.39
C GLU A 231 1.25 59.81 -2.10
N ILE A 232 1.38 60.05 -3.41
CA ILE A 232 0.29 60.47 -4.30
C ILE A 232 0.11 59.38 -5.35
N SER A 233 -1.10 58.86 -5.50
CA SER A 233 -1.39 57.82 -6.47
C SER A 233 -1.35 58.36 -7.90
N SER A 234 -0.82 57.57 -8.83
CA SER A 234 -0.74 57.94 -10.25
C SER A 234 -2.11 58.06 -10.95
N ASN A 235 -3.17 57.54 -10.32
CA ASN A 235 -4.54 57.58 -10.84
C ASN A 235 -5.32 58.84 -10.39
N ASP A 236 -4.76 59.65 -9.49
CA ASP A 236 -5.41 60.89 -9.05
C ASP A 236 -5.33 61.95 -10.18
N PRO A 237 -6.43 62.61 -10.59
CA PRO A 237 -6.40 63.70 -11.57
C PRO A 237 -5.47 64.87 -11.18
N ARG A 238 -5.09 64.99 -9.90
CA ARG A 238 -4.13 66.00 -9.42
C ARG A 238 -2.68 65.67 -9.77
N PHE A 239 -2.37 64.40 -10.05
CA PHE A 239 -1.01 63.91 -10.25
C PHE A 239 -0.26 64.62 -11.39
N PRO A 240 -0.81 64.77 -12.61
CA PRO A 240 -0.09 65.44 -13.70
C PRO A 240 0.23 66.91 -13.39
N ILE A 241 -0.71 67.62 -12.76
CA ILE A 241 -0.58 69.04 -12.42
C ILE A 241 0.53 69.25 -11.38
N LEU A 242 0.58 68.41 -10.35
CA LEU A 242 1.60 68.48 -9.31
C LEU A 242 2.97 68.07 -9.84
N PHE A 243 3.02 67.06 -10.71
CA PHE A 243 4.25 66.62 -11.36
C PHE A 243 4.86 67.72 -12.23
N GLU A 244 4.07 68.41 -13.04
CA GLU A 244 4.53 69.56 -13.83
C GLU A 244 5.11 70.66 -12.94
N ARG A 245 4.40 71.05 -11.87
CA ARG A 245 4.90 72.06 -10.91
C ARG A 245 6.20 71.66 -10.24
N MET A 246 6.34 70.38 -9.87
CA MET A 246 7.56 69.82 -9.29
C MET A 246 8.73 69.86 -10.28
N THR A 247 8.51 69.47 -11.54
CA THR A 247 9.57 69.54 -12.57
C THR A 247 9.97 70.98 -12.90
N GLU A 248 9.04 71.93 -12.91
CA GLU A 248 9.34 73.35 -13.09
C GLU A 248 10.14 73.93 -11.91
N ALA A 249 9.77 73.57 -10.68
CA ALA A 249 10.48 73.98 -9.48
C ALA A 249 11.92 73.42 -9.48
N LYS A 250 12.10 72.12 -9.79
CA LYS A 250 13.43 71.51 -9.95
C LYS A 250 14.26 72.19 -11.05
N LYS A 251 13.66 72.51 -12.20
CA LYS A 251 14.35 73.26 -13.29
C LYS A 251 14.76 74.67 -12.88
N LYS A 252 13.91 75.39 -12.13
CA LYS A 252 14.23 76.73 -11.61
C LYS A 252 15.34 76.67 -10.55
N ALA A 253 15.26 75.72 -9.62
CA ALA A 253 16.29 75.48 -8.62
C ALA A 253 17.64 75.10 -9.24
N ALA A 254 17.65 74.20 -10.24
CA ALA A 254 18.87 73.84 -10.96
C ALA A 254 19.52 75.04 -11.66
N LYS A 255 18.72 75.92 -12.29
CA LYS A 255 19.23 77.16 -12.91
C LYS A 255 19.80 78.16 -11.89
N LEU A 256 19.25 78.21 -10.67
CA LEU A 256 19.78 79.05 -9.61
C LEU A 256 21.07 78.44 -9.03
N ALA A 257 21.09 77.13 -8.77
CA ALA A 257 22.26 76.40 -8.32
C ALA A 257 23.43 76.50 -9.33
N GLU A 258 23.16 76.38 -10.63
CA GLU A 258 24.18 76.54 -11.68
C GLU A 258 24.74 77.98 -11.69
N LYS A 259 23.88 78.99 -11.54
CA LYS A 259 24.33 80.38 -11.42
C LYS A 259 25.16 80.60 -10.16
N GLU A 260 24.74 80.03 -9.03
CA GLU A 260 25.46 80.09 -7.77
C GLU A 260 26.82 79.39 -7.87
N GLU A 261 26.89 78.19 -8.44
CA GLU A 261 28.13 77.46 -8.69
C GLU A 261 29.07 78.26 -9.59
N LEU A 262 28.56 78.84 -10.69
CA LEU A 262 29.35 79.72 -11.56
C LEU A 262 29.86 80.95 -10.81
N THR A 263 29.06 81.55 -9.93
CA THR A 263 29.51 82.71 -9.12
C THR A 263 30.50 82.31 -8.04
N LEU A 264 30.33 81.16 -7.38
CA LEU A 264 31.27 80.60 -6.42
C LEU A 264 32.59 80.24 -7.08
N ARG A 265 32.55 79.62 -8.27
CA ARG A 265 33.73 79.32 -9.08
C ARG A 265 34.47 80.60 -9.49
N LYS A 266 33.75 81.66 -9.87
CA LYS A 266 34.32 82.99 -10.14
C LYS A 266 34.87 83.69 -8.89
N ARG A 267 34.25 83.52 -7.72
CA ARG A 267 34.75 84.06 -6.44
C ARG A 267 36.00 83.29 -5.98
N ALA A 268 36.02 81.98 -6.14
CA ALA A 268 37.15 81.12 -5.82
C ALA A 268 38.36 81.42 -6.72
N SER A 269 38.16 81.66 -8.03
CA SER A 269 39.27 82.08 -8.91
C SER A 269 39.83 83.46 -8.54
N ARG A 270 38.97 84.43 -8.18
CA ARG A 270 39.39 85.75 -7.68
C ARG A 270 40.12 85.69 -6.34
N LYS A 271 39.72 84.79 -5.42
CA LYS A 271 40.40 84.60 -4.14
C LYS A 271 41.82 84.02 -4.35
N LYS A 272 41.95 83.00 -5.20
CA LYS A 272 43.26 82.43 -5.60
C LYS A 272 44.16 83.45 -6.30
N GLU A 273 43.60 84.38 -7.07
CA GLU A 273 44.36 85.46 -7.70
C GLU A 273 44.84 86.54 -6.70
N LYS A 274 44.07 86.78 -5.63
CA LYS A 274 44.45 87.70 -4.54
C LYS A 274 45.52 87.10 -3.63
N GLU A 275 45.42 85.82 -3.29
CA GLU A 275 46.43 85.07 -2.52
C GLU A 275 47.78 85.09 -3.27
N LYS A 276 47.79 84.83 -4.59
CA LYS A 276 48.99 84.97 -5.45
C LYS A 276 49.56 86.39 -5.55
N LYS A 277 48.77 87.43 -5.29
CA LYS A 277 49.23 88.83 -5.29
C LYS A 277 49.73 89.27 -3.90
N GLN A 278 49.28 88.64 -2.82
CA GLN A 278 49.83 88.83 -1.47
C GLN A 278 51.18 88.13 -1.31
N GLU A 279 51.33 86.89 -1.79
CA GLU A 279 52.63 86.19 -1.79
C GLU A 279 53.70 86.99 -2.53
N LYS A 280 53.37 87.60 -3.68
CA LYS A 280 54.30 88.48 -4.42
C LYS A 280 54.62 89.81 -3.76
N LYS A 281 53.88 90.21 -2.71
CA LYS A 281 54.08 91.47 -1.98
C LYS A 281 54.83 91.29 -0.66
N GLU A 282 54.89 90.06 -0.16
CA GLU A 282 55.70 89.70 1.02
C GLU A 282 57.14 89.31 0.61
N ASP A 283 57.37 89.01 -0.68
CA ASP A 283 58.69 88.70 -1.27
C ASP A 283 59.43 89.92 -1.90
N SER A 284 58.98 91.17 -1.67
CA SER A 284 59.67 92.41 -2.08
C SER A 284 59.79 93.39 -0.92
#